data_AF-A0AAV3HX21-F1
#
_entry.id   AF-A0AAV3HX21-F1
#
_cell.length_a   1.000
_cell.length_b   1.000
_cell.length_c   1.000
_cell.angle_alpha   90.00
_cell.angle_beta   90.00
_cell.angle_gamma   90.00
#
_symmetry.space_group_name_H-M   'P 1'
#
loop_
_entity.id
_entity.type
_entity.pdbx_description
1 polymer ?
#
loop_
_entity_poly.entity_id
_entity_poly.type
_entity_poly.pdbx_seq_one_letter_code
_entity_poly.pdbx_strand_id
1 'polypeptide(L)' 'MPWNGMTPHMSGTSLSAQARYAAGTLEILESFLGNSPIREEYLIVDRGQLAGTGAKSYQLN' A
#
# COMPACT_ATOMS: atom_id res chain seq x y z
N MET A 1 13.06 -9.36 -27.87
CA MET A 1 12.36 -8.22 -28.47
C MET A 1 13.38 -7.14 -28.83
N PRO A 2 13.42 -6.65 -30.08
CA PRO A 2 14.27 -5.53 -30.45
C PRO A 2 13.80 -4.21 -29.80
N TRP A 3 14.74 -3.33 -29.41
CA TRP A 3 14.49 -1.95 -28.91
C TRP A 3 13.62 -1.82 -27.65
N ASN A 4 13.61 -2.84 -26.78
CA ASN A 4 12.87 -2.74 -25.52
C ASN A 4 13.73 -2.05 -24.43
N GLY A 5 13.11 -1.17 -23.64
CA GLY A 5 13.71 -0.46 -22.52
C GLY A 5 13.19 -0.96 -21.17
N MET A 6 12.98 -2.26 -21.05
CA MET A 6 12.42 -2.84 -19.82
C MET A 6 13.41 -2.75 -18.67
N THR A 7 12.88 -2.57 -17.47
CA THR A 7 13.60 -2.75 -16.22
C THR A 7 12.87 -3.79 -15.37
N PRO A 8 13.53 -4.41 -14.38
CA PRO A 8 12.83 -5.13 -13.33
C PRO A 8 11.79 -4.25 -12.62
N HIS A 9 11.00 -4.82 -11.70
CA HIS A 9 10.09 -4.03 -10.89
C HIS A 9 10.86 -3.28 -9.79
N MET A 10 11.45 -2.13 -10.14
CA MET A 10 12.34 -1.35 -9.27
C MET A 10 11.93 0.10 -9.05
N SER A 11 11.01 0.65 -9.88
CA SER A 11 10.60 2.06 -9.80
C SER A 11 10.01 2.45 -8.44
N GLY A 12 9.20 1.57 -7.84
CA GLY A 12 8.57 1.78 -6.53
C GLY A 12 9.46 1.48 -5.32
N THR A 13 10.70 0.98 -5.53
CA THR A 13 11.60 0.54 -4.44
C THR A 13 12.98 1.24 -4.48
N SER A 14 13.04 2.45 -5.03
CA SER A 14 14.19 3.33 -4.83
C SER A 14 14.42 3.63 -3.35
N LEU A 15 15.66 3.89 -2.91
CA LEU A 15 15.98 4.11 -1.49
C LEU A 15 15.12 5.21 -0.83
N SER A 16 14.76 6.26 -1.57
CA SER A 16 13.86 7.32 -1.09
C SER A 16 12.41 6.85 -0.93
N ALA A 17 11.94 5.93 -1.78
CA ALA A 17 10.65 5.28 -1.60
C ALA A 17 10.66 4.32 -0.40
N GLN A 18 11.75 3.57 -0.19
CA GLN A 18 11.88 2.65 0.95
C GLN A 18 11.71 3.36 2.28
N ALA A 19 12.36 4.52 2.46
CA ALA A 19 12.22 5.32 3.67
C ALA A 19 10.74 5.65 3.98
N ARG A 20 9.94 5.96 2.96
CA ARG A 20 8.52 6.33 3.14
C ARG A 20 7.64 5.12 3.41
N TYR A 21 7.74 4.05 2.61
CA TYR A 21 6.86 2.89 2.81
C TYR A 21 7.24 2.09 4.07
N ALA A 22 8.50 2.12 4.51
CA ALA A 22 8.91 1.51 5.77
C ALA A 22 8.32 2.27 6.97
N ALA A 23 8.37 3.61 6.95
CA ALA A 23 7.72 4.44 7.95
C ALA A 23 6.20 4.22 7.98
N GLY A 24 5.54 4.18 6.81
CA GLY A 24 4.10 3.91 6.72
C GLY A 24 3.73 2.50 7.22
N THR A 25 4.58 1.50 6.99
CA THR A 25 4.38 0.15 7.53
C THR A 25 4.46 0.14 9.05
N LEU A 26 5.45 0.83 9.63
CA LEU A 26 5.55 0.97 11.09
C LEU A 26 4.32 1.68 11.67
N GLU A 27 3.87 2.77 11.04
CA GLU A 27 2.67 3.50 11.47
C GLU A 27 1.40 2.61 11.49
N ILE A 28 1.23 1.77 10.47
CA ILE A 28 0.12 0.80 10.41
C ILE A 28 0.23 -0.21 11.56
N LEU A 29 1.43 -0.72 11.84
CA LEU A 29 1.65 -1.67 12.93
C LEU A 29 1.45 -1.05 14.32
N GLU A 30 1.90 0.18 14.53
CA GLU A 30 1.63 0.93 15.77
C GLU A 30 0.13 1.09 15.98
N SER A 31 -0.62 1.41 14.92
CA SER A 31 -2.08 1.52 14.98
C SER A 31 -2.74 0.18 15.30
N PHE A 32 -2.35 -0.88 14.59
CA PHE A 32 -2.89 -2.22 14.75
C PHE A 32 -2.65 -2.78 16.17
N LEU A 33 -1.41 -2.70 16.65
CA LEU A 33 -1.02 -3.20 17.97
C LEU A 33 -1.51 -2.30 19.11
N GLY A 34 -1.64 -1.00 18.86
CA GLY A 34 -2.20 -0.01 19.78
C GLY A 34 -3.73 -0.01 19.83
N ASN A 35 -4.40 -0.85 19.04
CA ASN A 35 -5.86 -0.89 18.91
C ASN A 35 -6.46 0.49 18.54
N SER A 36 -5.77 1.24 17.70
CA SER A 36 -6.26 2.48 17.11
C SER A 36 -6.59 2.30 15.63
N PRO A 37 -7.48 3.12 15.05
CA PRO A 37 -7.84 3.00 13.64
C PRO A 37 -6.63 3.21 12.71
N ILE A 38 -6.48 2.35 11.72
CA ILE A 38 -5.59 2.58 10.56
C ILE A 38 -6.24 3.67 9.68
N ARG A 39 -5.41 4.54 9.09
CA ARG A 39 -5.91 5.61 8.20
C ARG A 39 -6.74 5.07 7.05
N GLU A 40 -7.84 5.75 6.73
CA GLU A 40 -8.78 5.32 5.69
C GLU A 40 -8.10 5.17 4.33
N GLU A 41 -7.18 6.06 3.98
CA GLU A 41 -6.46 6.02 2.72
C GLU A 41 -5.50 4.81 2.58
N TYR A 42 -5.15 4.13 3.68
CA TYR A 42 -4.32 2.92 3.66
C TYR A 42 -5.15 1.65 3.58
N LEU A 43 -6.45 1.72 3.84
CA LEU A 43 -7.32 0.54 3.80
C LEU A 43 -7.64 0.12 2.37
N ILE A 44 -7.57 -1.20 2.15
CA ILE A 44 -8.02 -1.86 0.92
C ILE A 44 -9.22 -2.77 1.23
N VAL A 45 -9.08 -3.62 2.25
CA VAL A 45 -10.16 -4.48 2.77
C VAL A 45 -10.19 -4.33 4.28
N ASP A 46 -11.39 -4.14 4.82
CA ASP A 46 -11.66 -4.16 6.27
C ASP A 46 -13.03 -4.80 6.51
N ARG A 47 -13.19 -5.55 7.61
CA ARG A 47 -14.45 -6.18 8.04
C ARG A 47 -15.20 -6.93 6.93
N GLY A 48 -14.46 -7.65 6.07
CA GLY A 48 -15.02 -8.53 5.04
C GLY A 48 -15.46 -7.85 3.76
N GLN A 49 -15.13 -6.58 3.54
CA GLN A 49 -15.47 -5.84 2.31
C GLN A 49 -14.37 -4.86 1.91
N LEU A 50 -14.42 -4.37 0.67
CA LEU A 50 -13.57 -3.27 0.24
C LEU A 50 -13.83 -2.04 1.12
N ALA A 51 -12.76 -1.36 1.54
CA ALA A 51 -12.82 -0.20 2.41
C ALA A 51 -11.83 0.87 1.94
N GLY A 52 -12.04 2.12 2.35
CA GLY A 52 -11.12 3.23 2.07
C GLY A 52 -10.73 3.37 0.60
N THR A 53 -9.42 3.37 0.32
CA THR A 53 -8.89 3.40 -1.06
C THR A 53 -9.33 2.17 -1.85
N GLY A 54 -9.43 1.01 -1.20
CA GLY A 54 -9.96 -0.22 -1.80
C GLY A 54 -11.34 -0.04 -2.44
N ALA A 55 -12.29 0.53 -1.69
CA ALA A 55 -13.66 0.76 -2.16
C ALA A 55 -13.75 1.80 -3.30
N LYS A 56 -12.78 2.72 -3.38
CA LYS A 56 -12.74 3.79 -4.38
C LYS A 56 -12.06 3.35 -5.68
N SER A 57 -11.21 2.32 -5.64
CA SER A 57 -10.32 1.97 -6.75
C SER A 57 -10.47 0.55 -7.28
N TYR A 58 -11.12 -0.36 -6.53
CA TYR A 58 -11.22 -1.76 -6.89
C TYR A 58 -12.67 -2.24 -6.97
N GLN A 59 -12.88 -3.34 -7.68
CA GLN A 59 -14.14 -4.08 -7.75
C GLN A 59 -13.84 -5.54 -7.43
N LEU A 60 -14.77 -6.19 -6.72
CA LEU A 60 -14.79 -7.65 -6.57
C LEU A 60 -15.77 -8.17 -7.62
N ASN A 61 -15.31 -9.12 -8.44
CA ASN A 61 -16.12 -9.76 -9.48
C ASN A 61 -17.15 -10.72 -8.90
#